data_AF-A0AAP3JX24-F1
#
_entry.id   AF-A0AAP3JX24-F1
#
_cell.length_a   1.000
_cell.length_b   1.000
_cell.length_c   1.000
_cell.angle_alpha   90.00
_cell.angle_beta   90.00
_cell.angle_gamma   90.00
#
_symmetry.space_group_name_H-M   'P 1'
#
loop_
_entity.id
_entity.type
_entity.pdbx_description
1 polymer ?
#
loop_
_entity_poly.entity_id
_entity_poly.type
_entity_poly.pdbx_seq_one_letter_code
_entity_poly.pdbx_strand_id
1 'polypeptide(L)'
;MTTADGQVVTMQQAGQQYILAGKEMHYNEFLKRACRQTSIPMTMLHSAICEYARTHPMDGYINESSLSAFIAKFNGWKIKNLQNLVKYRQANYSSKSTAFTYADGSLKEEVLQWTIGKNVLNAEPSKKYLYDKVVYDSPLEKENIMNEVDHVIVYGKIPQKSICIPNITNDLYSPDFIYVVQRADGKKELNIVIETKDIPNDEAKRTVEDAKINNAERFFQQLKIDGYEVKFCRQLQNKKMANIISELLEEDASNPV
;
A
#
# COMPACT_ATOMS: atom_id res chain seq x y z
N MET A 1 24.22 -22.08 21.95
CA MET A 1 23.23 -22.63 22.92
C MET A 1 22.17 -21.55 23.04
N THR A 2 20.93 -21.69 22.56
CA THR A 2 19.97 -22.79 22.73
C THR A 2 19.17 -22.98 21.44
N THR A 3 18.86 -24.23 21.10
CA THR A 3 18.09 -24.68 19.94
C THR A 3 16.58 -24.55 20.15
N ALA A 4 15.88 -23.93 19.19
CA ALA A 4 14.47 -24.12 18.91
C ALA A 4 14.20 -23.76 17.42
N ASP A 5 14.14 -24.79 16.57
CA ASP A 5 13.52 -24.86 15.23
C ASP A 5 13.74 -23.74 14.21
N GLY A 6 15.00 -23.55 13.80
CA GLY A 6 15.33 -22.89 12.54
C GLY A 6 16.72 -23.30 12.07
N GLN A 7 16.83 -24.23 11.13
CA GLN A 7 18.11 -24.51 10.48
C GLN A 7 18.49 -23.28 9.67
N VAL A 8 19.67 -22.75 9.93
CA VAL A 8 20.28 -21.67 9.16
C VAL A 8 21.19 -22.33 8.13
N VAL A 9 20.77 -22.33 6.87
CA VAL A 9 21.60 -22.81 5.76
C VAL A 9 22.29 -21.60 5.15
N THR A 10 23.61 -21.52 5.29
CA THR A 10 24.41 -20.47 4.66
C THR A 10 24.92 -20.99 3.31
N MET A 11 24.49 -20.39 2.20
CA MET A 11 25.03 -20.70 0.88
C MET A 11 25.79 -19.50 0.30
N GLN A 12 26.93 -19.79 -0.32
CA GLN A 12 27.69 -18.81 -1.12
C GLN A 12 27.43 -19.08 -2.60
N GLN A 13 26.90 -18.08 -3.31
CA GLN A 13 26.93 -18.04 -4.78
C GLN A 13 27.36 -16.63 -5.21
N ALA A 14 28.32 -16.56 -6.13
CA ALA A 14 28.83 -15.30 -6.72
C ALA A 14 29.21 -14.19 -5.71
N GLY A 15 29.87 -14.55 -4.60
CA GLY A 15 30.39 -13.58 -3.62
C GLY A 15 29.36 -12.98 -2.67
N GLN A 16 28.07 -13.34 -2.76
CA GLN A 16 27.05 -12.97 -1.79
C GLN A 16 26.70 -14.17 -0.89
N GLN A 17 26.76 -13.94 0.43
CA GLN A 17 26.24 -14.88 1.42
C GLN A 17 24.73 -14.71 1.54
N TYR A 18 23.99 -15.77 1.24
CA TYR A 18 22.56 -15.84 1.52
C TYR A 18 22.36 -16.68 2.80
N ILE A 19 21.83 -16.05 3.83
CA ILE A 19 21.40 -16.74 5.05
C ILE A 19 19.97 -17.21 4.81
N LEU A 20 19.80 -18.49 4.46
CA LEU A 20 18.48 -19.13 4.42
C LEU A 20 18.13 -19.55 5.85
N ALA A 21 17.66 -18.59 6.65
CA ALA A 21 17.08 -18.87 7.96
C ALA A 21 15.57 -19.05 7.77
N GLY A 22 15.06 -20.26 7.95
CA GLY A 22 13.62 -20.52 7.85
C GLY A 22 13.27 -21.90 8.39
N LYS A 23 12.10 -22.02 9.03
CA LYS A 23 11.57 -23.32 9.43
C LYS A 23 11.33 -24.17 8.18
N GLU A 24 11.98 -25.33 8.11
CA GLU A 24 11.78 -26.29 7.02
C GLU A 24 10.31 -26.71 6.97
N MET A 25 9.80 -26.92 5.76
CA MET A 25 8.41 -27.32 5.55
C MET A 25 8.31 -28.47 4.57
N HIS A 26 7.22 -29.23 4.66
CA HIS A 26 6.97 -30.30 3.69
C HIS A 26 6.69 -29.72 2.30
N TYR A 27 7.22 -30.37 1.26
CA TYR A 27 7.08 -29.92 -0.13
C TYR A 27 5.62 -29.77 -0.58
N ASN A 28 4.73 -30.67 -0.16
CA ASN A 28 3.30 -30.58 -0.46
C ASN A 28 2.66 -29.32 0.17
N GLU A 29 3.09 -28.91 1.35
CA GLU A 29 2.65 -27.71 2.03
C GLU A 29 3.20 -26.45 1.35
N PHE A 30 4.47 -26.47 0.96
CA PHE A 30 5.08 -25.41 0.15
C PHE A 30 4.25 -25.16 -1.12
N LEU A 31 3.95 -26.21 -1.89
CA LEU A 31 3.15 -26.10 -3.11
C LEU A 31 1.72 -25.60 -2.86
N LYS A 32 1.04 -26.11 -1.82
CA LYS A 32 -0.32 -25.67 -1.46
C LYS A 32 -0.34 -24.19 -1.11
N ARG A 33 0.59 -23.73 -0.28
CA ARG A 33 0.68 -22.33 0.14
C ARG A 33 1.07 -21.42 -1.02
N ALA A 34 2.00 -21.85 -1.88
CA ALA A 34 2.37 -21.13 -3.09
C ALA A 34 1.17 -20.99 -4.04
N CYS A 35 0.48 -22.09 -4.37
CA CYS A 35 -0.70 -22.10 -5.22
C CYS A 35 -1.81 -21.17 -4.70
N ARG A 36 -2.10 -21.22 -3.40
CA ARG A 36 -3.11 -20.36 -2.77
C ARG A 36 -2.78 -18.87 -2.88
N GLN A 37 -1.51 -18.50 -2.77
CA GLN A 37 -1.09 -17.09 -2.74
C GLN A 37 -0.79 -16.52 -4.13
N THR A 38 -0.35 -17.35 -5.09
CA THR A 38 -0.02 -16.90 -6.45
C THR A 38 -1.12 -17.18 -7.46
N SER A 39 -2.11 -18.02 -7.11
CA SER A 39 -3.12 -18.58 -8.02
C SER A 39 -2.56 -19.42 -9.18
N ILE A 40 -1.28 -19.83 -9.12
CA ILE A 40 -0.67 -20.72 -10.11
C ILE A 40 -1.11 -22.16 -9.81
N PRO A 41 -1.58 -22.94 -10.81
CA PRO A 41 -1.94 -24.34 -10.60
C PRO A 41 -0.80 -25.15 -9.98
N MET A 42 -1.14 -26.01 -9.01
CA MET A 42 -0.17 -26.83 -8.29
C MET A 42 0.68 -27.70 -9.23
N THR A 43 0.07 -28.27 -10.27
CA THR A 43 0.77 -29.09 -11.27
C THR A 43 1.82 -28.29 -12.02
N MET A 44 1.53 -27.06 -12.40
CA MET A 44 2.46 -26.15 -13.07
C MET A 44 3.62 -25.76 -12.15
N LEU A 45 3.34 -25.43 -10.89
CA LEU A 45 4.38 -25.17 -9.88
C LEU A 45 5.31 -26.37 -9.71
N HIS A 46 4.74 -27.57 -9.56
CA HIS A 46 5.51 -28.80 -9.43
C HIS A 46 6.41 -29.05 -10.64
N SER A 47 5.84 -29.00 -11.86
CA SER A 47 6.60 -29.19 -13.10
C SER A 47 7.75 -28.19 -13.24
N ALA A 48 7.50 -26.91 -12.97
CA ALA A 48 8.53 -25.87 -13.05
C ALA A 48 9.64 -26.07 -12.00
N ILE A 49 9.30 -26.44 -10.77
CA ILE A 49 10.28 -26.72 -9.72
C ILE A 49 11.12 -27.96 -10.09
N CYS A 50 10.48 -29.03 -10.58
CA CYS A 50 11.19 -30.23 -11.01
C CYS A 50 12.15 -29.96 -12.18
N GLU A 51 11.74 -29.13 -13.14
CA GLU A 51 12.60 -28.72 -14.24
C GLU A 51 13.81 -27.93 -13.75
N TYR A 52 13.60 -26.96 -12.86
CA TYR A 52 14.67 -26.16 -12.26
C TYR A 52 15.65 -27.00 -11.42
N ALA A 53 15.12 -27.98 -10.67
CA ALA A 53 15.89 -28.88 -9.83
C ALA A 53 16.81 -29.84 -10.61
N ARG A 54 16.63 -30.00 -11.93
CA ARG A 54 17.53 -30.83 -12.76
C ARG A 54 18.93 -30.24 -12.87
N THR A 55 19.04 -28.91 -12.79
CA THR A 55 20.32 -28.20 -12.99
C THR A 55 20.76 -27.42 -11.74
N HIS A 56 19.91 -27.33 -10.71
CA HIS A 56 20.20 -26.60 -9.48
C HIS A 56 19.85 -27.44 -8.24
N PRO A 57 20.76 -27.54 -7.25
CA PRO A 57 20.44 -28.19 -5.98
C PRO A 57 19.37 -27.40 -5.23
N MET A 58 18.38 -28.10 -4.66
CA MET A 58 17.23 -27.51 -3.96
C MET A 58 17.24 -27.76 -2.45
N ASP A 59 18.31 -28.35 -1.93
CA ASP A 59 18.44 -28.69 -0.51
C ASP A 59 18.34 -27.43 0.36
N GLY A 60 17.49 -27.48 1.38
CA GLY A 60 17.26 -26.35 2.28
C GLY A 60 16.43 -25.20 1.70
N TYR A 61 15.97 -25.27 0.44
CA TYR A 61 15.11 -24.21 -0.15
C TYR A 61 13.62 -24.38 0.12
N ILE A 62 13.16 -25.55 0.61
CA ILE A 62 11.76 -25.77 0.93
C ILE A 62 11.50 -25.34 2.38
N ASN A 63 11.37 -24.03 2.57
CA ASN A 63 11.18 -23.39 3.88
C ASN A 63 10.30 -22.13 3.75
N GLU A 64 9.86 -21.59 4.89
CA GLU A 64 9.00 -20.38 4.94
C GLU A 64 9.62 -19.15 4.25
N SER A 65 10.93 -18.96 4.37
CA SER A 65 11.64 -17.80 3.82
C SER A 65 11.71 -17.85 2.29
N SER A 66 12.04 -19.01 1.72
CA SER A 66 12.01 -19.23 0.28
C SER A 66 10.60 -19.12 -0.30
N LEU A 67 9.59 -19.63 0.41
CA LEU A 67 8.19 -19.50 0.00
C LEU A 67 7.79 -18.02 -0.08
N SER A 68 8.11 -17.26 0.97
CA SER A 68 7.82 -15.83 1.05
C SER A 68 8.55 -15.05 -0.06
N ALA A 69 9.81 -15.37 -0.31
CA ALA A 69 10.60 -14.76 -1.37
C ALA A 69 10.06 -15.09 -2.77
N PHE A 70 9.65 -16.35 -3.00
CA PHE A 70 9.03 -16.77 -4.27
C PHE A 70 7.74 -15.99 -4.53
N ILE A 71 6.84 -15.92 -3.55
CA ILE A 71 5.56 -15.20 -3.66
C ILE A 71 5.82 -13.71 -3.94
N ALA A 72 6.73 -13.08 -3.20
CA ALA A 72 7.08 -11.68 -3.40
C ALA A 72 7.62 -11.41 -4.81
N LYS A 73 8.54 -12.25 -5.30
CA LYS A 73 9.09 -12.13 -6.66
C LYS A 73 8.04 -12.37 -7.74
N PHE A 74 7.18 -13.37 -7.58
CA PHE A 74 6.11 -13.65 -8.53
C PHE A 74 5.08 -12.51 -8.57
N ASN A 75 4.70 -11.96 -7.42
CA ASN A 75 3.79 -10.82 -7.36
C ASN A 75 4.41 -9.56 -7.99
N GLY A 76 5.71 -9.30 -7.75
CA GLY A 76 6.44 -8.24 -8.43
C GLY A 76 6.44 -8.41 -9.96
N TRP A 77 6.69 -9.63 -10.44
CA TRP A 77 6.57 -9.97 -11.87
C TRP A 77 5.15 -9.76 -12.39
N LYS A 78 4.13 -10.20 -11.67
CA LYS A 78 2.71 -10.07 -12.05
C LYS A 78 2.34 -8.61 -12.22
N ILE A 79 2.74 -7.76 -11.27
CA ILE A 79 2.52 -6.31 -11.34
C ILE A 79 3.23 -5.74 -12.57
N LYS A 80 4.54 -5.95 -12.69
CA LYS A 80 5.34 -5.38 -13.78
C LYS A 80 4.80 -5.73 -15.17
N ASN A 81 4.33 -6.96 -15.37
CA ASN A 81 3.96 -7.45 -16.69
C ASN A 81 2.47 -7.31 -17.01
N LEU A 82 1.59 -7.37 -16.00
CA LEU A 82 0.15 -7.45 -16.22
C LEU A 82 -0.61 -6.19 -15.78
N GLN A 83 0.01 -5.24 -15.08
CA GLN A 83 -0.67 -4.03 -14.58
C GLN A 83 -1.39 -3.24 -15.69
N ASN A 84 -0.80 -3.15 -16.87
CA ASN A 84 -1.40 -2.43 -18.00
C ASN A 84 -2.59 -3.17 -18.64
N LEU A 85 -2.84 -4.42 -18.27
CA LEU A 85 -3.98 -5.21 -18.75
C LEU A 85 -5.21 -5.09 -17.84
N VAL A 86 -5.08 -4.44 -16.68
CA VAL A 86 -6.19 -4.24 -15.74
C VAL A 86 -7.11 -3.13 -16.26
N LYS A 87 -8.40 -3.46 -16.35
CA LYS A 87 -9.46 -2.50 -16.66
C LYS A 87 -10.40 -2.40 -15.47
N TYR A 88 -10.69 -1.18 -15.06
CA TYR A 88 -11.69 -0.90 -14.04
C TYR A 88 -13.06 -0.76 -14.70
N ARG A 89 -14.09 -1.33 -14.07
CA ARG A 89 -15.48 -1.13 -14.44
C ARG A 89 -16.23 -0.76 -13.17
N GLN A 90 -17.11 0.23 -13.26
CA GLN A 90 -18.02 0.54 -12.16
C GLN A 90 -18.84 -0.70 -11.80
N ALA A 91 -18.83 -1.06 -10.52
CA ALA A 91 -19.69 -2.10 -10.01
C ALA A 91 -21.12 -1.57 -9.90
N ASN A 92 -22.11 -2.37 -10.28
CA ASN A 92 -23.52 -2.08 -10.00
C ASN A 92 -23.83 -2.39 -8.53
N TYR A 93 -23.16 -1.67 -7.63
CA TYR A 93 -23.29 -1.82 -6.19
C TYR A 93 -23.42 -0.44 -5.55
N SER A 94 -24.55 -0.20 -4.90
CA SER A 94 -24.71 0.93 -3.99
C SER A 94 -24.47 0.43 -2.57
N SER A 95 -23.35 0.81 -1.96
CA SER A 95 -23.19 0.56 -0.52
C SER A 95 -24.29 1.32 0.21
N LYS A 96 -25.02 0.65 1.10
CA LYS A 96 -26.02 1.36 1.91
C LYS A 96 -25.34 2.32 2.88
N SER A 97 -24.20 1.94 3.45
CA SER A 97 -23.43 2.76 4.42
C SER A 97 -21.97 2.89 4.02
N THR A 98 -21.29 3.92 4.50
CA THR A 98 -19.83 4.08 4.38
C THR A 98 -19.16 4.08 5.75
N ALA A 99 -17.84 4.30 5.78
CA ALA A 99 -17.14 4.53 7.04
C ALA A 99 -17.63 5.80 7.75
N PHE A 100 -18.15 6.79 7.01
CA PHE A 100 -18.60 8.07 7.52
C PHE A 100 -20.12 8.27 7.51
N THR A 101 -20.88 7.39 6.86
CA THR A 101 -22.34 7.54 6.72
C THR A 101 -23.09 6.28 7.10
N TYR A 102 -24.29 6.46 7.66
CA TYR A 102 -25.27 5.40 7.90
C TYR A 102 -25.99 5.00 6.62
N ALA A 103 -26.87 3.99 6.73
CA ALA A 103 -27.61 3.42 5.62
C ALA A 103 -28.56 4.41 4.91
N ASP A 104 -28.98 5.44 5.64
CA ASP A 104 -29.87 6.52 5.19
C ASP A 104 -29.10 7.74 4.64
N GLY A 105 -27.76 7.69 4.61
CA GLY A 105 -26.90 8.78 4.17
C GLY A 105 -26.55 9.81 5.25
N SER A 106 -27.09 9.69 6.47
CA SER A 106 -26.72 10.58 7.58
C SER A 106 -25.27 10.37 8.02
N LEU A 107 -24.61 11.43 8.49
CA LEU A 107 -23.22 11.39 8.94
C LEU A 107 -23.09 10.68 10.28
N LYS A 108 -21.99 9.95 10.46
CA LYS A 108 -21.60 9.38 11.74
C LYS A 108 -20.81 10.41 12.53
N GLU A 109 -21.18 10.61 13.78
CA GLU A 109 -20.45 11.47 14.72
C GLU A 109 -19.10 10.86 15.14
N GLU A 110 -18.97 9.54 15.04
CA GLU A 110 -17.77 8.81 15.46
C GLU A 110 -17.35 7.76 14.43
N VAL A 111 -16.04 7.51 14.39
CA VAL A 111 -15.42 6.43 13.60
C VAL A 111 -14.70 5.45 14.52
N LEU A 112 -14.68 4.18 14.13
CA LEU A 112 -14.00 3.16 14.92
C LEU A 112 -12.48 3.39 14.90
N GLN A 113 -11.87 3.60 16.06
CA GLN A 113 -10.44 3.88 16.20
C GLN A 113 -9.56 2.89 15.43
N TRP A 114 -9.86 1.59 15.53
CA TRP A 114 -9.10 0.52 14.87
C TRP A 114 -9.03 0.67 13.34
N THR A 115 -10.01 1.34 12.73
CA THR A 115 -10.02 1.59 11.29
C THR A 115 -9.11 2.76 10.90
N ILE A 116 -8.80 3.66 11.84
CA ILE A 116 -7.88 4.79 11.63
C ILE A 116 -6.44 4.37 11.94
N GLY A 117 -6.25 3.64 13.03
CA GLY A 117 -4.94 3.11 13.43
C GLY A 117 -4.95 2.46 14.80
N LYS A 118 -3.80 1.92 15.20
CA LYS A 118 -3.66 1.10 16.42
C LYS A 118 -3.14 1.89 17.61
N ASN A 119 -2.23 2.84 17.37
CA ASN A 119 -1.60 3.59 18.45
C ASN A 119 -2.39 4.85 18.73
N VAL A 120 -2.55 5.17 20.01
CA VAL A 120 -3.21 6.40 20.48
C VAL A 120 -2.18 7.25 21.19
N LEU A 121 -2.19 8.56 20.90
CA LEU A 121 -1.45 9.55 21.65
C LEU A 121 -2.42 10.48 22.36
N ASN A 122 -2.22 10.68 23.66
CA ASN A 122 -2.95 11.67 24.45
C ASN A 122 -2.36 13.07 24.18
N ALA A 123 -2.63 13.58 22.98
CA ALA A 123 -2.29 14.93 22.56
C ALA A 123 -3.44 15.49 21.71
N GLU A 124 -3.52 16.81 21.61
CA GLU A 124 -4.44 17.47 20.70
C GLU A 124 -3.86 17.45 19.28
N PRO A 125 -4.64 17.01 18.26
CA PRO A 125 -4.21 17.08 16.88
C PRO A 125 -4.21 18.52 16.35
N SER A 126 -3.69 18.73 15.15
CA SER A 126 -3.83 20.00 14.43
C SER A 126 -5.32 20.41 14.34
N LYS A 127 -5.60 21.71 14.45
CA LYS A 127 -6.97 22.26 14.36
C LYS A 127 -7.66 21.98 13.02
N LYS A 128 -6.88 21.70 11.98
CA LYS A 128 -7.37 21.38 10.63
C LYS A 128 -7.60 19.89 10.42
N TYR A 129 -7.26 19.06 11.41
CA TYR A 129 -7.47 17.63 11.35
C TYR A 129 -8.94 17.29 11.61
N LEU A 130 -9.49 16.34 10.86
CA LEU A 130 -10.91 15.98 10.89
C LEU A 130 -11.34 15.37 12.23
N TYR A 131 -10.44 14.70 12.94
CA TYR A 131 -10.74 13.99 14.18
C TYR A 131 -10.17 14.71 15.41
N ASP A 132 -10.74 14.45 16.58
CA ASP A 132 -10.33 15.00 17.87
C ASP A 132 -9.22 14.19 18.57
N LYS A 133 -8.87 13.02 18.03
CA LYS A 133 -7.86 12.11 18.59
C LYS A 133 -6.68 11.88 17.65
N VAL A 134 -5.48 11.80 18.23
CA VAL A 134 -4.26 11.42 17.51
C VAL A 134 -4.12 9.91 17.50
N VAL A 135 -4.50 9.30 16.37
CA VAL A 135 -4.43 7.85 16.14
C VAL A 135 -3.56 7.56 14.92
N TYR A 136 -2.55 6.69 15.06
CA TYR A 136 -1.53 6.48 14.04
C TYR A 136 -0.96 5.06 14.03
N ASP A 137 -0.46 4.64 12.88
CA ASP A 137 0.22 3.38 12.60
C ASP A 137 1.71 3.58 12.25
N SER A 138 2.11 4.82 11.90
CA SER A 138 3.49 5.16 11.55
C SER A 138 3.95 6.48 12.20
N PRO A 139 5.27 6.66 12.47
CA PRO A 139 5.81 7.93 12.94
C PRO A 139 5.53 9.10 11.98
N LEU A 140 5.47 8.83 10.68
CA LEU A 140 5.20 9.85 9.66
C LEU A 140 3.74 10.30 9.72
N GLU A 141 2.81 9.37 9.92
CA GLU A 141 1.39 9.72 10.12
C GLU A 141 1.21 10.57 11.38
N LYS A 142 1.90 10.21 12.48
CA LYS A 142 1.88 11.01 13.70
C LYS A 142 2.36 12.43 13.42
N GLU A 143 3.45 12.59 12.69
CA GLU A 143 3.96 13.91 12.30
C GLU A 143 2.94 14.69 11.46
N ASN A 144 2.31 14.03 10.48
CA ASN A 144 1.28 14.64 9.64
C ASN A 144 0.05 15.12 10.43
N ILE A 145 -0.37 14.39 11.48
CA ILE A 145 -1.53 14.73 12.32
C ILE A 145 -1.22 15.89 13.29
N MET A 146 0.02 15.94 13.79
CA MET A 146 0.43 16.92 14.79
C MET A 146 0.79 18.28 14.18
N ASN A 147 1.28 18.29 12.93
CA ASN A 147 1.74 19.51 12.29
C ASN A 147 0.63 20.18 11.49
N GLU A 148 0.61 21.52 11.53
CA GLU A 148 -0.22 22.29 10.64
C GLU A 148 0.42 22.38 9.25
N VAL A 149 -0.42 22.36 8.23
CA VAL A 149 -0.02 22.56 6.84
C VAL A 149 -0.72 23.80 6.32
N ASP A 150 0.04 24.70 5.71
CA ASP A 150 -0.49 25.91 5.09
C ASP A 150 -1.36 25.57 3.88
N HIS A 151 -2.30 26.46 3.54
CA HIS A 151 -3.28 26.29 2.45
C HIS A 151 -4.24 25.09 2.56
N VAL A 152 -4.07 24.21 3.56
CA VAL A 152 -5.05 23.16 3.88
C VAL A 152 -6.20 23.77 4.68
N ILE A 153 -7.43 23.47 4.27
CA ILE A 153 -8.66 23.80 5.02
C ILE A 153 -8.93 22.72 6.05
N VAL A 154 -8.97 21.47 5.59
CA VAL A 154 -9.26 20.29 6.40
C VAL A 154 -8.54 19.08 5.82
N TYR A 155 -8.09 18.19 6.67
CA TYR A 155 -7.52 16.92 6.25
C TYR A 155 -7.84 15.82 7.26
N GLY A 156 -7.75 14.57 6.83
CA GLY A 156 -8.05 13.43 7.68
C GLY A 156 -7.46 12.14 7.18
N LYS A 157 -7.26 11.20 8.10
CA LYS A 157 -6.98 9.81 7.74
C LYS A 157 -8.22 9.16 7.13
N ILE A 158 -8.01 8.38 6.08
CA ILE A 158 -9.05 7.56 5.48
C ILE A 158 -9.14 6.24 6.25
N PRO A 159 -10.32 5.83 6.76
CA PRO A 159 -10.43 4.57 7.46
C PRO A 159 -10.04 3.40 6.54
N GLN A 160 -9.29 2.45 7.09
CA GLN A 160 -8.83 1.26 6.39
C GLN A 160 -10.01 0.55 5.72
N LYS A 161 -9.81 0.10 4.48
CA LYS A 161 -10.82 -0.59 3.64
C LYS A 161 -12.07 0.24 3.29
N SER A 162 -12.03 1.57 3.41
CA SER A 162 -13.15 2.42 2.97
C SER A 162 -13.27 2.55 1.45
N ILE A 163 -12.15 2.70 0.74
CA ILE A 163 -12.14 2.93 -0.72
C ILE A 163 -11.86 1.63 -1.48
N CYS A 164 -11.06 0.72 -0.89
CA CYS A 164 -10.82 -0.62 -1.41
C CYS A 164 -10.43 -0.63 -2.90
N ILE A 165 -9.37 0.11 -3.25
CA ILE A 165 -8.87 0.18 -4.61
C ILE A 165 -8.30 -1.20 -4.98
N PRO A 166 -8.78 -1.84 -6.06
CA PRO A 166 -8.28 -3.14 -6.47
C PRO A 166 -6.89 -3.01 -7.06
N ASN A 167 -6.02 -3.94 -6.66
CA ASN A 167 -4.75 -4.18 -7.32
C ASN A 167 -4.74 -5.53 -8.05
N ILE A 168 -3.69 -5.78 -8.82
CA ILE A 168 -3.53 -7.01 -9.59
C ILE A 168 -3.10 -8.23 -8.77
N THR A 169 -2.64 -8.03 -7.53
CA THR A 169 -2.24 -9.10 -6.61
C THR A 169 -3.40 -9.59 -5.74
N ASN A 170 -4.65 -9.21 -6.05
CA ASN A 170 -5.86 -9.48 -5.26
C ASN A 170 -5.86 -8.83 -3.86
N ASP A 171 -4.96 -7.88 -3.61
CA ASP A 171 -5.00 -7.07 -2.40
C ASP A 171 -5.81 -5.80 -2.67
N LEU A 172 -6.61 -5.42 -1.68
CA LEU A 172 -7.30 -4.14 -1.66
C LEU A 172 -6.51 -3.19 -0.75
N TYR A 173 -6.37 -1.95 -1.16
CA TYR A 173 -5.77 -0.92 -0.33
C TYR A 173 -6.63 0.34 -0.32
N SER A 174 -6.47 1.14 0.73
CA SER A 174 -6.98 2.50 0.79
C SER A 174 -5.78 3.44 0.83
N PRO A 175 -5.87 4.65 0.25
CA PRO A 175 -4.94 5.73 0.56
C PRO A 175 -4.98 6.08 2.06
N ASP A 176 -3.94 6.74 2.55
CA ASP A 176 -3.76 6.96 3.98
C ASP A 176 -4.42 8.26 4.45
N PHE A 177 -4.22 9.35 3.71
CA PHE A 177 -4.76 10.67 4.03
C PHE A 177 -5.46 11.32 2.85
N ILE A 178 -6.39 12.22 3.18
CA ILE A 178 -7.05 13.12 2.25
C ILE A 178 -6.93 14.55 2.75
N TYR A 179 -6.53 15.46 1.87
CA TYR A 179 -6.31 16.88 2.15
C TYR A 179 -7.19 17.72 1.24
N VAL A 180 -7.94 18.66 1.80
CA VAL A 180 -8.63 19.70 1.03
C VAL A 180 -7.76 20.94 1.05
N VAL A 181 -7.16 21.26 -0.09
CA VAL A 181 -6.28 22.42 -0.26
C VAL A 181 -7.06 23.54 -0.92
N GLN A 182 -6.93 24.75 -0.41
CA GLN A 182 -7.46 25.95 -1.03
C GLN A 182 -6.34 26.74 -1.71
N ARG A 183 -6.51 26.94 -3.01
CA ARG A 183 -5.63 27.79 -3.80
C ARG A 183 -5.85 29.27 -3.51
N ALA A 184 -4.89 30.09 -3.93
CA ALA A 184 -4.99 31.55 -3.84
C ALA A 184 -6.17 32.13 -4.64
N ASP A 185 -6.59 31.46 -5.73
CA ASP A 185 -7.77 31.84 -6.53
C ASP A 185 -9.10 31.41 -5.89
N GLY A 186 -9.06 30.77 -4.72
CA GLY A 186 -10.21 30.30 -3.96
C GLY A 186 -10.71 28.91 -4.38
N LYS A 187 -10.16 28.29 -5.43
CA LYS A 187 -10.52 26.92 -5.82
C LYS A 187 -10.07 25.92 -4.77
N LYS A 188 -10.87 24.86 -4.62
CA LYS A 188 -10.62 23.78 -3.66
C LYS A 188 -10.27 22.51 -4.40
N GLU A 189 -9.21 21.86 -3.95
CA GLU A 189 -8.72 20.62 -4.55
C GLU A 189 -8.61 19.51 -3.53
N LEU A 190 -8.93 18.31 -3.97
CA LEU A 190 -8.84 17.11 -3.18
C LEU A 190 -7.50 16.43 -3.44
N ASN A 191 -6.62 16.43 -2.45
CA ASN A 191 -5.29 15.85 -2.53
C ASN A 191 -5.29 14.52 -1.77
N ILE A 192 -5.15 13.42 -2.49
CA ILE A 192 -5.12 12.06 -1.96
C ILE A 192 -3.67 11.65 -1.78
N VAL A 193 -3.32 11.28 -0.55
CA VAL A 193 -1.95 10.95 -0.18
C VAL A 193 -1.83 9.45 0.06
N ILE A 194 -0.79 8.87 -0.54
CA ILE A 194 -0.35 7.50 -0.27
C ILE A 194 1.01 7.57 0.40
N GLU A 195 1.10 7.06 1.63
CA GLU A 195 2.35 6.90 2.35
C GLU A 195 3.11 5.72 1.76
N THR A 196 4.36 5.96 1.39
CA THR A 196 5.26 4.92 0.87
C THR A 196 6.46 4.79 1.79
N LYS A 197 6.69 3.57 2.27
CA LYS A 197 7.91 3.23 3.00
C LYS A 197 9.02 3.07 1.97
N ASP A 198 10.02 3.93 2.05
CA ASP A 198 11.18 3.82 1.18
C ASP A 198 11.95 2.55 1.56
N ILE A 199 11.97 1.55 0.67
CA ILE A 199 12.75 0.32 0.86
C ILE A 199 13.86 0.34 -0.19
N PRO A 200 15.11 0.71 0.20
CA PRO A 200 16.18 0.97 -0.75
C PRO A 200 16.60 -0.23 -1.59
N ASN A 201 16.43 -1.45 -1.09
CA ASN A 201 17.07 -2.67 -1.63
C ASN A 201 16.09 -3.71 -2.19
N ASP A 202 14.84 -3.34 -2.46
CA ASP A 202 13.82 -4.30 -2.90
C ASP A 202 13.02 -3.76 -4.09
N GLU A 203 13.50 -4.06 -5.30
CA GLU A 203 12.85 -3.68 -6.57
C GLU A 203 11.41 -4.20 -6.66
N ALA A 204 11.13 -5.38 -6.12
CA ALA A 204 9.79 -5.95 -6.15
C ALA A 204 8.84 -5.11 -5.29
N LYS A 205 9.26 -4.69 -4.10
CA LYS A 205 8.46 -3.79 -3.25
C LYS A 205 8.27 -2.41 -3.85
N ARG A 206 9.29 -1.84 -4.50
CA ARG A 206 9.14 -0.57 -5.24
C ARG A 206 8.10 -0.69 -6.35
N THR A 207 8.16 -1.76 -7.14
CA THR A 207 7.18 -2.04 -8.20
C THR A 207 5.75 -2.15 -7.65
N VAL A 208 5.58 -2.75 -6.47
CA VAL A 208 4.28 -2.83 -5.78
C VAL A 208 3.77 -1.44 -5.38
N GLU A 209 4.62 -0.60 -4.79
CA GLU A 209 4.23 0.76 -4.36
C GLU A 209 3.91 1.67 -5.56
N ASP A 210 4.71 1.64 -6.62
CA ASP A 210 4.44 2.40 -7.84
C ASP A 210 3.12 1.96 -8.48
N ALA A 211 2.79 0.66 -8.40
CA ALA A 211 1.53 0.16 -8.89
C ALA A 211 0.32 0.64 -8.07
N LYS A 212 0.46 0.78 -6.75
CA LYS A 212 -0.60 1.40 -5.92
C LYS A 212 -0.85 2.86 -6.31
N ILE A 213 0.19 3.60 -6.67
CA ILE A 213 0.00 4.99 -7.08
C ILE A 213 -0.75 5.06 -8.41
N ASN A 214 -0.31 4.32 -9.42
CA ASN A 214 -0.94 4.31 -10.74
C ASN A 214 -2.39 3.79 -10.70
N ASN A 215 -2.66 2.75 -9.90
CA ASN A 215 -4.01 2.22 -9.73
C ASN A 215 -4.93 3.23 -9.03
N ALA A 216 -4.42 3.94 -8.01
CA ALA A 216 -5.18 5.00 -7.35
C ALA A 216 -5.45 6.12 -8.34
N GLU A 217 -4.44 6.54 -9.09
CA GLU A 217 -4.58 7.59 -10.11
C GLU A 217 -5.71 7.26 -11.10
N ARG A 218 -5.70 6.05 -11.68
CA ARG A 218 -6.76 5.58 -12.57
C ARG A 218 -8.13 5.51 -11.88
N PHE A 219 -8.17 5.10 -10.61
CA PHE A 219 -9.42 4.99 -9.87
C PHE A 219 -10.10 6.35 -9.67
N PHE A 220 -9.38 7.38 -9.21
CA PHE A 220 -10.00 8.70 -9.02
C PHE A 220 -9.88 9.65 -10.23
N GLN A 221 -9.25 9.25 -11.34
CA GLN A 221 -9.51 9.88 -12.64
C GLN A 221 -11.01 9.88 -12.96
N GLN A 222 -11.75 8.86 -12.50
CA GLN A 222 -13.21 8.85 -12.60
C GLN A 222 -13.87 9.99 -11.81
N LEU A 223 -13.35 10.37 -10.64
CA LEU A 223 -13.88 11.52 -9.89
C LEU A 223 -13.63 12.86 -10.61
N LYS A 224 -12.54 12.97 -11.39
CA LYS A 224 -12.32 14.14 -12.25
C LYS A 224 -13.40 14.28 -13.30
N ILE A 225 -13.84 13.16 -13.88
CA ILE A 225 -14.96 13.14 -14.84
C ILE A 225 -16.25 13.60 -14.17
N ASP A 226 -16.44 13.26 -12.89
CA ASP A 226 -17.60 13.67 -12.09
C ASP A 226 -17.51 15.13 -11.60
N GLY A 227 -16.48 15.89 -11.99
CA GLY A 227 -16.34 17.32 -11.74
C GLY A 227 -15.49 17.71 -10.52
N TYR A 228 -14.79 16.75 -9.90
CA TYR A 228 -13.90 17.02 -8.76
C TYR A 228 -12.44 17.17 -9.19
N GLU A 229 -11.78 18.25 -8.77
CA GLU A 229 -10.34 18.40 -8.97
C GLU A 229 -9.56 17.56 -7.97
N VAL A 230 -9.04 16.40 -8.42
CA VAL A 230 -8.32 15.44 -7.57
C VAL A 230 -6.84 15.36 -7.95
N LYS A 231 -5.95 15.45 -6.98
CA LYS A 231 -4.51 15.23 -7.14
C LYS A 231 -4.02 14.07 -6.31
N PHE A 232 -3.00 13.39 -6.82
CA PHE A 232 -2.40 12.23 -6.17
C PHE A 232 -0.98 12.55 -5.74
N CYS A 233 -0.72 12.29 -4.48
CA CYS A 233 0.51 12.68 -3.84
C CYS A 233 1.16 11.45 -3.21
N ARG A 234 2.41 11.19 -3.61
CA ARG A 234 3.24 10.19 -2.93
C ARG A 234 3.98 10.88 -1.79
N GLN A 235 3.83 10.37 -0.57
CA GLN A 235 4.65 10.79 0.55
C GLN A 235 5.75 9.73 0.82
N LEU A 236 7.00 10.16 0.70
CA LEU A 236 8.18 9.37 1.11
C LEU A 236 8.50 9.66 2.58
N GLN A 237 9.16 8.72 3.25
CA GLN A 237 9.46 8.81 4.70
C GLN A 237 10.27 10.06 5.08
N ASN A 238 11.10 10.58 4.18
CA ASN A 238 11.93 11.77 4.40
C ASN A 238 11.24 13.08 3.97
N LYS A 239 10.02 13.03 3.44
CA LYS A 239 9.32 14.20 2.89
C LYS A 239 8.10 14.55 3.74
N LYS A 240 8.11 15.75 4.30
CA LYS A 240 7.00 16.28 5.10
C LYS A 240 5.84 16.68 4.19
N MET A 241 4.61 16.55 4.70
CA MET A 241 3.41 16.93 3.95
C MET A 241 3.41 18.41 3.56
N ALA A 242 3.89 19.29 4.45
CA ALA A 242 4.00 20.72 4.15
C ALA A 242 4.78 20.98 2.85
N ASN A 243 5.92 20.32 2.66
CA ASN A 243 6.73 20.47 1.45
C ASN A 243 5.99 19.94 0.21
N ILE A 244 5.28 18.82 0.34
CA ILE A 244 4.50 18.24 -0.77
C ILE A 244 3.42 19.23 -1.23
N ILE A 245 2.66 19.80 -0.30
CA ILE A 245 1.60 20.75 -0.63
C ILE A 245 2.18 22.05 -1.21
N SER A 246 3.28 22.57 -0.66
CA SER A 246 3.96 23.75 -1.22
C SER A 246 4.42 23.52 -2.66
N GLU A 247 5.10 22.40 -2.93
CA GLU A 247 5.55 22.06 -4.30
C GLU A 247 4.38 21.92 -5.27
N LEU A 248 3.26 21.32 -4.84
CA LEU A 248 2.05 21.20 -5.66
C LEU A 248 1.40 22.54 -5.99
N LEU A 249 1.55 23.54 -5.12
CA LEU A 249 1.07 24.89 -5.37
C LEU A 249 2.01 25.68 -6.29
N GLU A 250 3.32 25.42 -6.22
CA GLU A 250 4.34 26.05 -7.07
C GLU A 250 4.34 25.51 -8.51
N GLU A 251 4.19 24.19 -8.71
CA GLU A 251 4.20 23.56 -10.04
C GLU A 251 3.11 24.14 -10.97
N ASP A 252 1.90 24.36 -10.46
CA ASP A 252 0.83 24.93 -11.30
C ASP A 252 0.96 26.44 -11.49
N ALA A 253 1.64 27.15 -10.59
CA ALA A 253 1.96 28.55 -10.80
C ALA A 253 2.99 28.72 -11.95
N SER A 254 3.81 27.69 -12.18
CA SER A 254 4.80 27.66 -13.27
C SER A 254 4.25 27.13 -14.61
N ASN A 255 3.11 26.43 -14.60
CA ASN A 255 2.38 25.95 -15.78
C ASN A 255 0.94 26.52 -15.82
N PRO A 256 0.77 27.83 -16.07
CA PRO A 256 -0.55 28.38 -16.34
C PRO A 256 -1.05 27.81 -17.68
N VAL A 257 -2.16 27.06 -17.63
CA VAL A 257 -2.93 26.64 -18.82
C VAL A 257 -3.38 27.85 -19.62
#